data_AF-A0A2D4PWW5-F1
#
_entry.id   AF-A0A2D4PWW5-F1
#
_cell.length_a   1.000
_cell.length_b   1.000
_cell.length_c   1.000
_cell.angle_alpha   90.00
_cell.angle_beta   90.00
_cell.angle_gamma   90.00
#
_symmetry.space_group_name_H-M   'P 1'
#
loop_
_entity.id
_entity.type
_entity.pdbx_description
1 polymer ?
#
loop_
_entity_poly.entity_id
_entity_poly.type
_entity_poly.pdbx_seq_one_letter_code
_entity_poly.pdbx_strand_id
1 'polypeptide(L)'
;TWGQAGSAMEELEDDKNTQQPEELLPCRICGRTFFPPALKKHAPICQKTAAKKRKTFDSSRQRAEGTDISTVKPIKPRPEPPKKPSNWRRKHQELLAAIRAAKGVDQVLKEGGKLPPPPPPSYDPGI
;
A
#
# COMPACT_ATOMS: atom_id res chain seq x y z
N THR A 1 15.89 -44.27 24.60
CA THR A 1 16.33 -42.98 25.16
C THR A 1 16.28 -42.01 23.98
N TRP A 2 15.61 -40.87 23.94
CA TRP A 2 15.28 -39.80 24.88
C TRP A 2 13.82 -39.40 24.60
N GLY A 3 12.89 -39.22 25.54
CA GLY A 3 13.06 -38.58 26.84
C GLY A 3 12.63 -37.11 26.74
N GLN A 4 11.30 -36.91 26.79
CA GLN A 4 10.58 -35.71 27.23
C GLN A 4 11.44 -34.51 27.68
N ALA A 5 11.48 -33.45 26.87
CA ALA A 5 11.63 -32.08 27.35
C ALA A 5 10.23 -31.47 27.27
N GLY A 6 9.54 -31.19 28.37
CA GLY A 6 10.00 -30.29 29.42
C GLY A 6 9.55 -28.88 29.05
N SER A 7 8.23 -28.66 29.07
CA SER A 7 7.60 -27.35 28.90
C SER A 7 7.86 -26.53 30.16
N ALA A 8 8.94 -25.75 30.14
CA ALA A 8 9.22 -24.72 31.12
C ALA A 8 8.61 -23.40 30.61
N MET A 9 7.47 -23.06 31.18
CA MET A 9 6.80 -21.77 30.99
C MET A 9 7.37 -20.85 32.09
N GLU A 10 8.48 -20.18 31.81
CA GLU A 10 9.04 -19.17 32.70
C GLU A 10 8.55 -17.78 32.26
N GLU A 11 8.16 -16.99 33.24
CA GLU A 11 7.46 -15.70 33.17
C GLU A 11 8.04 -14.75 32.13
N LEU A 12 7.22 -14.40 31.14
CA LEU A 12 7.45 -13.22 30.32
C LEU A 12 6.91 -12.04 31.12
N GLU A 13 7.79 -11.35 31.83
CA GLU A 13 7.47 -10.09 32.49
C GLU A 13 6.94 -9.11 31.43
N ASP A 14 5.63 -8.82 31.50
CA ASP A 14 4.97 -7.80 30.71
C ASP A 14 5.59 -6.44 31.02
N ASP A 15 6.59 -6.05 30.23
CA ASP A 15 7.08 -4.68 30.10
C ASP A 15 5.90 -3.81 29.62
N LYS A 16 5.14 -3.29 30.59
CA LYS A 16 4.10 -2.28 30.40
C LYS A 16 4.75 -1.05 29.79
N ASN A 17 4.80 -1.00 28.45
CA ASN A 17 4.99 0.19 27.66
C ASN A 17 3.88 1.19 28.01
N THR A 18 4.13 1.95 29.08
CA THR A 18 3.29 3.02 29.56
C THR A 18 3.50 4.19 28.60
N GLN A 19 2.82 4.16 27.46
CA GLN A 19 2.65 5.35 26.63
C GLN A 19 1.74 6.32 27.36
N GLN A 20 2.36 7.14 28.22
CA GLN A 20 1.75 8.36 28.68
C GLN A 20 1.28 9.15 27.44
N PRO A 21 0.05 9.68 27.43
CA PRO A 21 -0.38 10.59 26.38
C PRO A 21 0.40 11.89 26.56
N GLU A 22 1.66 11.93 26.11
CA GLU A 22 2.43 13.17 26.05
C GLU A 22 1.62 14.18 25.23
N GLU A 23 1.43 15.36 25.79
CA GLU A 23 0.67 16.44 25.18
C GLU A 23 1.28 16.84 23.82
N LEU A 24 0.57 16.54 22.73
CA LEU A 24 1.00 16.96 21.40
C LEU A 24 0.57 18.42 21.17
N LEU A 25 1.54 19.25 20.80
CA LEU A 25 1.34 20.67 20.54
C LEU A 25 1.37 20.95 19.02
N PRO A 26 0.45 21.78 18.49
CA PRO A 26 0.43 22.14 17.08
C PRO A 26 1.51 23.17 16.72
N CYS A 27 2.14 23.00 15.56
CA CYS A 27 3.01 24.02 14.97
C CYS A 27 2.19 25.22 14.49
N ARG A 28 2.57 26.44 14.89
CA ARG A 28 1.92 27.70 14.48
C ARG A 28 2.00 28.00 12.97
N ILE A 29 2.88 27.33 12.23
CA ILE A 29 3.17 27.62 10.81
C ILE A 29 2.44 26.63 9.89
N CYS A 30 2.50 25.33 10.18
CA CYS A 30 1.89 24.29 9.33
C CYS A 30 0.72 23.54 9.98
N GLY A 31 0.38 23.82 11.24
CA GLY A 31 -0.75 23.21 11.95
C GLY A 31 -0.57 21.76 12.39
N ARG A 32 0.52 21.08 11.99
CA ARG A 32 0.79 19.69 12.39
C ARG A 32 1.15 19.60 13.87
N THR A 33 0.68 18.55 14.55
CA THR A 33 0.88 18.29 15.97
C THR A 33 2.14 17.46 16.23
N PHE A 34 2.93 17.85 17.22
CA PHE A 34 4.20 17.21 17.58
C PHE A 34 4.39 17.15 19.09
N PHE A 35 5.17 16.17 19.55
CA PHE A 35 5.70 16.16 20.91
C PHE A 35 6.61 17.39 21.16
N PRO A 36 6.66 17.95 22.38
CA PRO A 36 7.47 19.14 22.69
C PRO A 36 8.94 19.07 22.21
N PRO A 37 9.70 17.96 22.38
CA PRO A 37 11.07 17.88 21.87
C PRO A 37 11.14 17.88 20.34
N ALA A 38 10.17 17.25 19.66
CA ALA A 38 10.09 17.25 18.20
C ALA A 38 9.66 18.62 17.67
N LEU A 39 8.73 19.30 18.34
CA LEU A 39 8.26 20.64 17.96
C LEU A 39 9.39 21.67 17.99
N LYS A 40 10.29 21.60 18.99
CA LYS A 40 11.48 22.46 19.10
C LYS A 40 12.38 22.35 17.86
N LYS A 41 12.56 21.14 17.32
CA LYS A 41 13.35 20.90 16.09
C LYS A 41 12.56 21.25 14.83
N HIS A 42 11.26 20.98 14.83
CA HIS A 42 10.37 21.23 13.70
C HIS A 42 10.19 22.72 13.40
N ALA A 43 9.94 23.55 14.42
CA ALA A 43 9.61 24.97 14.27
C ALA A 43 10.58 25.76 13.37
N PRO A 44 11.92 25.74 13.60
CA PRO A 44 12.86 26.49 12.76
C PRO A 44 12.94 25.95 11.32
N ILE A 45 12.76 24.65 11.11
CA ILE A 45 12.76 24.03 9.77
C ILE A 45 11.49 24.43 9.03
N CYS A 46 10.35 24.31 9.68
CA CYS A 46 9.04 24.66 9.14
C CYS A 46 8.99 26.13 8.73
N GLN A 47 9.59 27.02 9.54
CA GLN A 47 9.70 28.44 9.21
C GLN A 47 10.52 28.67 7.94
N LYS A 48 11.70 28.03 7.82
CA LYS A 48 12.55 28.13 6.63
C LYS A 48 11.84 27.62 5.37
N THR A 49 11.08 26.53 5.49
CA THR A 49 10.32 25.95 4.38
C THR A 49 9.10 26.79 4.00
N ALA A 50 8.45 27.44 4.97
CA ALA A 50 7.31 28.31 4.71
C ALA A 50 7.74 29.66 4.09
N ALA A 51 8.87 30.22 4.55
CA ALA A 51 9.40 31.48 4.04
C ALA A 51 9.95 31.35 2.61
N LYS A 52 10.59 30.22 2.28
CA LYS A 52 11.17 29.99 0.95
C LYS A 52 10.30 29.02 0.16
N LYS A 53 9.52 29.54 -0.80
CA LYS A 53 8.86 28.73 -1.83
C LYS A 53 9.94 28.00 -2.65
N ARG A 54 10.15 26.71 -2.39
CA ARG A 54 11.07 25.88 -3.19
C ARG A 54 10.50 25.73 -4.59
N LYS A 55 11.37 25.72 -5.59
CA LYS A 55 10.98 25.41 -6.96
C LYS A 55 10.40 24.00 -6.99
N THR A 56 9.29 23.83 -7.71
CA THR A 56 8.70 22.50 -7.91
C THR A 56 9.73 21.58 -8.51
N PHE A 57 9.92 20.43 -7.89
CA PHE A 57 10.76 19.38 -8.43
C PHE A 57 10.09 18.83 -9.68
N ASP A 58 10.73 19.00 -10.82
CA ASP A 58 10.23 18.49 -12.09
C ASP A 58 10.90 17.14 -12.36
N SER A 59 10.18 16.06 -12.04
CA SER A 59 10.64 14.69 -12.25
C SER A 59 10.90 14.36 -13.72
N SER A 60 10.25 15.06 -14.66
CA SER A 60 10.48 14.85 -16.09
C SER A 60 11.83 15.42 -16.50
N ARG A 61 12.13 16.64 -16.03
CA ARG A 61 13.42 17.27 -16.23
C ARG A 61 14.56 16.49 -15.57
N GLN A 62 14.38 16.03 -14.33
CA GLN A 62 15.39 15.23 -13.63
C GLN A 62 15.72 13.92 -14.34
N ARG A 63 14.73 13.28 -14.99
CA ARG A 63 14.95 12.07 -15.80
C ARG A 63 15.63 12.35 -17.13
N ALA A 64 15.35 13.52 -17.72
CA ALA A 64 15.95 13.94 -18.98
C ALA A 64 17.42 14.37 -18.81
N GLU A 65 17.77 14.92 -17.65
CA GLU A 65 19.15 15.32 -17.31
C GLU A 65 20.10 14.11 -17.41
N GLY A 66 21.10 14.17 -18.30
CA GLY A 66 22.05 13.07 -18.56
C GLY A 66 21.61 12.09 -19.66
N THR A 67 20.46 12.32 -20.30
CA THR A 67 20.02 11.57 -21.49
C THR A 67 19.84 12.53 -22.67
N ASP A 68 20.01 12.07 -23.92
CA ASP A 68 19.76 12.88 -25.13
C ASP A 68 18.25 13.16 -25.37
N ILE A 69 17.40 12.83 -24.39
CA ILE A 69 15.96 13.05 -24.45
C ILE A 69 15.72 14.54 -24.19
N SER A 70 15.71 15.33 -25.27
CA SER A 70 15.32 16.74 -25.25
C SER A 70 14.05 16.89 -24.42
N THR A 71 14.11 17.74 -23.38
CA THR A 71 13.02 18.01 -22.42
C THR A 71 11.68 17.97 -23.14
N VAL A 72 10.93 16.89 -22.92
CA VAL A 72 9.73 16.60 -23.69
C VAL A 72 8.85 17.85 -23.68
N LYS A 73 8.61 18.41 -24.88
CA LYS A 73 7.62 19.46 -25.13
C LYS A 73 6.41 19.18 -24.24
N PRO A 74 5.82 20.16 -23.53
CA PRO A 74 4.60 19.93 -22.76
C PRO A 74 3.63 19.17 -23.66
N ILE A 75 3.43 17.89 -23.34
CA ILE A 75 2.43 17.08 -24.04
C ILE A 75 1.16 17.83 -23.69
N LYS A 76 0.55 18.51 -24.67
CA LYS A 76 -0.82 19.05 -24.54
C LYS A 76 -1.59 17.98 -23.79
N PRO A 77 -2.26 18.27 -22.65
CA PRO A 77 -2.96 17.23 -21.92
C PRO A 77 -3.83 16.51 -22.92
N ARG A 78 -3.45 15.27 -23.25
CA ARG A 78 -4.23 14.44 -24.14
C ARG A 78 -5.59 14.40 -23.45
N PRO A 79 -6.70 14.74 -24.15
CA PRO A 79 -8.02 14.64 -23.54
C PRO A 79 -8.08 13.28 -22.89
N GLU A 80 -8.22 13.25 -21.55
CA GLU A 80 -8.11 12.02 -20.79
C GLU A 80 -9.03 11.01 -21.47
N PRO A 81 -8.54 9.85 -21.94
CA PRO A 81 -9.45 8.83 -22.43
C PRO A 81 -10.47 8.61 -21.31
N PRO A 82 -11.78 8.58 -21.60
CA PRO A 82 -12.81 8.53 -20.58
C PRO A 82 -12.42 7.44 -19.60
N LYS A 83 -12.25 7.82 -18.32
CA LYS A 83 -11.81 6.90 -17.26
C LYS A 83 -12.82 5.78 -17.21
N LYS A 84 -12.52 4.67 -17.90
CA LYS A 84 -13.38 3.49 -17.88
C LYS A 84 -13.49 3.08 -16.42
N PRO A 85 -14.70 3.00 -15.85
CA PRO A 85 -14.84 2.67 -14.44
C PRO A 85 -14.13 1.35 -14.17
N SER A 86 -13.29 1.35 -13.13
CA SER A 86 -12.49 0.18 -12.79
C SER A 86 -13.41 -0.97 -12.39
N ASN A 87 -13.35 -2.06 -13.14
CA ASN A 87 -14.19 -3.24 -12.91
C ASN A 87 -13.62 -4.15 -11.78
N TRP A 88 -13.05 -3.55 -10.74
CA TRP A 88 -12.26 -4.24 -9.72
C TRP A 88 -13.10 -5.24 -8.92
N ARG A 89 -14.35 -4.88 -8.57
CA ARG A 89 -15.25 -5.74 -7.80
C ARG A 89 -15.55 -7.03 -8.56
N ARG A 90 -15.82 -6.92 -9.87
CA ARG A 90 -16.07 -8.08 -10.74
C ARG A 90 -14.82 -8.94 -10.88
N LYS A 91 -13.66 -8.34 -11.17
CA LYS A 91 -12.37 -9.07 -11.27
C LYS A 91 -12.01 -9.78 -9.96
N HIS A 92 -12.25 -9.15 -8.82
CA HIS A 92 -12.04 -9.75 -7.51
C HIS A 92 -12.99 -10.94 -7.27
N GLN A 93 -14.27 -10.78 -7.59
CA GLN A 93 -15.26 -11.84 -7.46
C GLN A 93 -14.95 -13.04 -8.38
N GLU A 94 -14.48 -12.80 -9.61
CA GLU A 94 -14.04 -13.84 -10.53
C GLU A 94 -12.82 -14.59 -9.99
N LEU A 95 -11.82 -13.87 -9.48
CA LEU A 95 -10.66 -14.49 -8.84
C LEU A 95 -11.06 -15.37 -7.65
N LEU A 96 -11.93 -14.85 -6.77
CA LEU A 96 -12.45 -15.61 -5.62
C LEU A 96 -13.28 -16.83 -6.06
N ALA A 97 -14.02 -16.74 -7.16
CA ALA A 97 -14.76 -17.87 -7.72
C ALA A 97 -13.79 -18.94 -8.29
N ALA A 98 -12.75 -18.53 -9.01
CA ALA A 98 -11.73 -19.42 -9.55
C ALA A 98 -10.95 -20.16 -8.45
N ILE A 99 -10.54 -19.45 -7.39
CA ILE A 99 -9.86 -20.07 -6.23
C ILE A 99 -10.77 -21.10 -5.55
N ARG A 100 -12.05 -20.78 -5.36
CA ARG A 100 -13.02 -21.71 -4.76
C ARG A 100 -13.26 -22.94 -5.64
N ALA A 101 -13.40 -22.75 -6.95
CA ALA A 101 -13.54 -23.85 -7.90
C ALA A 101 -12.30 -24.76 -7.88
N ALA A 102 -11.09 -24.20 -7.89
CA ALA A 102 -9.84 -24.96 -7.82
C ALA A 102 -9.72 -25.78 -6.53
N LYS A 103 -10.08 -25.20 -5.39
CA LYS A 103 -10.13 -25.93 -4.10
C LYS A 103 -11.19 -27.03 -4.09
N GLY A 104 -12.34 -26.79 -4.73
CA GLY A 104 -13.39 -27.79 -4.88
C GLY A 104 -12.97 -28.97 -5.75
N VAL A 105 -12.17 -28.74 -6.80
CA VAL A 105 -11.58 -29.80 -7.62
C VAL A 105 -10.65 -30.69 -6.79
N ASP A 106 -9.73 -30.11 -6.02
CA ASP A 106 -8.80 -30.86 -5.14
C ASP A 106 -9.54 -31.76 -4.13
N GLN A 107 -10.62 -31.24 -3.55
CA GLN A 107 -11.49 -31.99 -2.63
C GLN A 107 -12.17 -33.18 -3.34
N VAL A 108 -12.68 -32.98 -4.57
CA VAL A 108 -13.34 -34.04 -5.36
C VAL A 108 -12.35 -35.14 -5.78
N LEU A 109 -11.10 -34.78 -6.13
CA LEU A 109 -10.05 -35.78 -6.38
C LEU A 109 -9.74 -36.62 -5.14
N LYS A 110 -9.73 -36.00 -3.95
CA LYS A 110 -9.47 -36.69 -2.68
C LYS A 110 -10.57 -37.69 -2.28
N GLU A 111 -11.82 -37.37 -2.58
CA GLU A 111 -12.98 -38.25 -2.33
C GLU A 111 -13.27 -39.25 -3.46
N GLY A 112 -12.43 -39.29 -4.50
CA GLY A 112 -12.58 -40.22 -5.63
C GLY A 112 -13.77 -39.92 -6.56
N GLY A 113 -14.29 -38.69 -6.52
CA GLY A 113 -15.41 -38.24 -7.34
C GLY A 113 -15.02 -37.77 -8.74
N LYS A 114 -16.00 -37.71 -9.65
CA LYS A 114 -15.82 -37.18 -11.02
C LYS A 114 -15.63 -35.67 -11.01
N LEU A 115 -14.61 -35.19 -11.73
CA LEU A 115 -14.23 -33.78 -11.84
C LEU A 115 -15.43 -32.89 -12.23
N PRO A 116 -15.69 -31.77 -11.51
CA PRO A 116 -16.68 -30.80 -11.94
C PRO A 116 -16.21 -30.11 -13.24
N PRO A 117 -17.12 -29.79 -14.17
CA PRO A 117 -16.76 -29.10 -15.40
C PRO A 117 -16.10 -27.74 -15.08
N PRO A 118 -15.09 -27.31 -15.85
CA PRO A 118 -14.38 -26.08 -15.59
C PRO A 118 -15.36 -24.88 -15.64
N PRO A 119 -15.20 -23.87 -14.76
CA PRO A 119 -16.04 -22.68 -14.80
C PRO A 119 -15.89 -21.99 -16.17
N PRO A 120 -16.99 -21.51 -16.78
CA PRO A 120 -16.95 -20.95 -18.13
C PRO A 120 -16.05 -19.70 -18.18
N PRO A 121 -15.29 -19.50 -19.28
CA PRO A 121 -14.44 -18.32 -19.44
C PRO A 121 -15.28 -17.05 -19.59
N SER A 122 -15.08 -16.09 -18.69
CA SER A 122 -15.92 -14.87 -18.54
C SER A 122 -15.44 -13.65 -19.37
N TYR A 123 -14.59 -13.83 -20.40
CA TYR A 123 -14.04 -12.69 -21.14
C TYR A 123 -14.51 -12.62 -22.59
N ASP A 124 -15.51 -11.77 -22.84
CA ASP A 124 -15.77 -11.16 -24.15
C ASP A 124 -15.22 -9.71 -24.13
N PRO A 125 -14.02 -9.46 -24.70
CA PRO A 125 -13.48 -8.12 -24.89
C PRO A 125 -14.03 -7.44 -26.14
N GLY A 126 -15.35 -7.32 -26.25
CA GLY A 126 -15.96 -6.84 -27.50
C GLY A 126 -17.14 -5.88 -27.36
N ILE A 127 -17.82 -5.83 -26.21
CA ILE A 127 -19.01 -5.00 -26.00
C ILE A 127 -18.88 -4.19 -24.70
#